data_AF-A0A6B0HFI0-F1
#
_entry.id   AF-A0A6B0HFI0-F1
#
_cell.length_a   1.000
_cell.length_b   1.000
_cell.length_c   1.000
_cell.angle_alpha   90.00
_cell.angle_beta   90.00
_cell.angle_gamma   90.00
#
_symmetry.space_group_name_H-M   'P 1'
#
loop_
_entity.id
_entity.type
_entity.pdbx_description
1 polymer ?
#
loop_
_entity_poly.entity_id
_entity_poly.type
_entity_poly.pdbx_seq_one_letter_code
_entity_poly.pdbx_strand_id
1 'polypeptide(L)' 'MPSSIVLQSGGAGFVVLFGLVMVLVTLALIVWTFVDAQENSSHPAFLWALVVFFAPFLGVVLYVLIGRDRL' A
#
# COMPACT_ATOMS: atom_id res chain seq x y z
N MET A 1 -28.09 18.36 22.95
CA MET A 1 -26.76 18.19 22.30
C MET A 1 -26.65 16.72 21.93
N PRO A 2 -26.28 16.34 20.70
CA PRO A 2 -26.12 14.92 20.35
C PRO A 2 -25.15 14.27 21.34
N SER A 3 -25.48 13.10 21.86
CA SER A 3 -24.61 12.40 22.81
C SER A 3 -23.32 11.97 22.09
N SER A 4 -22.18 12.09 22.78
CA SER A 4 -20.86 11.68 22.27
C SER A 4 -20.84 10.24 21.73
N ILE A 5 -21.69 9.37 22.27
CA ILE A 5 -21.88 7.98 21.84
C ILE A 5 -22.37 7.85 20.39
N VAL A 6 -23.29 8.72 19.93
CA VAL A 6 -23.85 8.66 18.57
C VAL A 6 -22.86 9.22 17.53
N LEU A 7 -22.06 10.21 17.91
CA LEU A 7 -20.96 10.70 17.06
C LEU A 7 -19.81 9.68 16.97
N GLN A 8 -19.54 8.95 18.06
CA GLN A 8 -18.54 7.87 18.10
C GLN A 8 -18.95 6.64 17.28
N SER A 9 -20.23 6.29 17.23
CA SER A 9 -20.70 5.13 16.45
C SER A 9 -20.58 5.34 14.94
N GLY A 10 -20.86 6.55 14.44
CA GLY A 10 -20.62 6.91 13.03
C GLY A 10 -19.14 7.03 12.69
N GLY A 11 -18.35 7.63 13.57
CA GLY A 11 -16.89 7.77 13.39
C GLY A 11 -16.14 6.44 13.40
N ALA A 12 -16.51 5.51 14.29
CA ALA A 12 -15.89 4.19 14.37
C ALA A 12 -16.10 3.37 13.08
N GLY A 13 -17.31 3.41 12.51
CA GLY A 13 -17.60 2.74 11.24
C GLY A 13 -16.73 3.25 10.09
N PHE A 14 -16.58 4.57 9.96
CA PHE A 14 -15.71 5.17 8.95
C PHE A 14 -14.23 4.78 9.13
N VAL A 15 -13.71 4.82 10.35
CA VAL A 15 -12.31 4.47 10.64
C VAL A 15 -12.01 3.01 10.26
N VAL A 16 -12.90 2.08 10.58
CA VAL A 16 -12.75 0.67 10.21
C VAL A 16 -12.76 0.49 8.69
N LEU A 17 -13.70 1.12 8.00
CA LEU A 17 -13.86 1.01 6.55
C LEU A 17 -12.67 1.62 5.81
N PHE A 18 -12.20 2.79 6.27
CA PHE A 18 -10.98 3.43 5.78
C PHE A 18 -9.75 2.55 6.01
N GLY A 19 -9.60 1.99 7.21
CA GLY A 19 -8.51 1.06 7.53
C GLY A 19 -8.49 -0.16 6.61
N LEU A 20 -9.66 -0.74 6.34
CA LEU A 20 -9.79 -1.87 5.42
C LEU A 20 -9.37 -1.50 3.99
N VAL A 21 -9.81 -0.34 3.49
CA VAL A 21 -9.39 0.17 2.18
C VAL A 21 -7.88 0.37 2.14
N MET A 22 -7.28 0.94 3.18
CA MET A 22 -5.83 1.15 3.25
C MET A 22 -5.05 -0.18 3.25
N VAL A 23 -5.57 -1.22 3.93
CA VAL A 23 -4.99 -2.58 3.87
C VAL A 23 -5.05 -3.13 2.45
N LEU A 24 -6.22 -3.04 1.78
CA LEU A 24 -6.37 -3.53 0.41
C LEU A 24 -5.47 -2.79 -0.58
N VAL A 25 -5.37 -1.47 -0.46
CA VAL A 25 -4.45 -0.64 -1.27
C VAL A 25 -3.01 -1.08 -1.04
N THR A 26 -2.60 -1.29 0.21
CA THR A 26 -1.23 -1.71 0.53
C THR A 26 -0.92 -3.09 -0.06
N LEU A 27 -1.83 -4.06 0.07
CA LEU A 27 -1.68 -5.38 -0.55
C LEU A 27 -1.61 -5.30 -2.07
N ALA A 28 -2.46 -4.48 -2.68
CA ALA A 28 -2.46 -4.26 -4.13
C ALA A 28 -1.12 -3.69 -4.59
N LEU A 29 -0.54 -2.72 -3.86
CA LEU A 29 0.77 -2.14 -4.18
C LEU A 29 1.90 -3.16 -4.06
N ILE A 30 1.88 -4.03 -3.04
CA ILE A 30 2.89 -5.09 -2.87
C ILE A 30 2.83 -6.07 -4.05
N VAL A 31 1.63 -6.56 -4.36
CA VAL A 31 1.43 -7.53 -5.46
C VAL A 31 1.77 -6.90 -6.81
N TRP A 32 1.32 -5.67 -7.06
CA TRP A 32 1.63 -4.94 -8.28
C TRP A 32 3.14 -4.78 -8.44
N THR A 33 3.84 -4.31 -7.39
CA THR A 33 5.29 -4.12 -7.43
C THR A 33 6.02 -5.44 -7.69
N PHE A 34 5.59 -6.53 -7.05
CA PHE A 34 6.17 -7.85 -7.27
C PHE A 34 6.00 -8.30 -8.74
N VAL A 35 4.77 -8.23 -9.26
CA VAL A 35 4.46 -8.67 -10.62
C VAL A 35 5.22 -7.82 -11.65
N ASP A 36 5.21 -6.50 -11.48
CA ASP A 36 5.89 -5.57 -12.39
C ASP A 36 7.42 -5.77 -12.35
N ALA A 37 7.99 -5.99 -11.16
CA ALA A 37 9.43 -6.18 -11.00
C ALA A 37 9.96 -7.48 -11.62
N GLN A 38 9.12 -8.50 -11.84
CA GLN A 38 9.55 -9.72 -12.53
C GLN A 38 9.98 -9.45 -13.99
N GLU A 39 9.35 -8.47 -14.65
CA GLU A 39 9.60 -8.17 -16.06
C GLU A 39 10.42 -6.89 -16.25
N ASN A 40 10.31 -5.95 -15.30
CA ASN A 40 10.82 -4.60 -15.45
C ASN A 40 11.99 -4.26 -14.51
N SER A 41 12.52 -5.22 -13.73
CA SER A 41 13.67 -4.99 -12.83
C SER A 41 14.80 -6.00 -13.05
N SER A 42 16.03 -5.50 -12.98
CA SER A 42 17.27 -6.27 -12.88
C SER A 42 17.50 -6.81 -11.47
N HIS A 43 16.79 -6.27 -10.48
CA HIS A 43 16.85 -6.70 -9.08
C HIS A 43 15.77 -7.76 -8.81
N PRO A 44 15.98 -8.68 -7.85
CA PRO A 44 14.98 -9.67 -7.48
C PRO A 44 13.63 -9.03 -7.10
N ALA A 45 12.55 -9.41 -7.79
CA ALA A 45 11.19 -8.88 -7.56
C ALA A 45 10.72 -8.98 -6.10
N PHE A 46 11.11 -10.06 -5.43
CA PHE A 46 10.81 -10.26 -4.01
C PHE A 46 11.39 -9.16 -3.10
N LEU A 47 12.57 -8.60 -3.43
CA LEU A 47 13.16 -7.52 -2.63
C LEU A 47 12.32 -6.24 -2.74
N TRP A 48 11.84 -5.91 -3.93
CA TRP A 48 10.96 -4.75 -4.12
C TRP A 48 9.63 -4.91 -3.40
N ALA A 49 9.02 -6.10 -3.45
CA ALA A 49 7.83 -6.41 -2.68
C ALA A 49 8.05 -6.21 -1.17
N LEU A 50 9.22 -6.60 -0.65
CA LEU A 50 9.57 -6.43 0.76
C LEU A 50 9.76 -4.95 1.13
N VAL A 51 10.40 -4.16 0.28
CA VAL A 51 10.57 -2.71 0.48
C VAL A 51 9.20 -2.03 0.53
N VAL A 52 8.27 -2.40 -0.37
CA VAL A 52 6.91 -1.87 -0.38
C VAL A 52 6.09 -2.35 0.82
N PHE A 53 6.30 -3.59 1.30
CA PHE A 53 5.64 -4.08 2.50
C PHE A 53 5.98 -3.26 3.74
N PHE A 54 7.26 -2.93 3.96
CA PHE A 54 7.70 -2.15 5.12
C PHE A 54 7.53 -0.65 4.96
N ALA A 55 7.53 -0.14 3.73
CA ALA A 55 7.37 1.27 3.43
C ALA A 55 6.49 1.44 2.17
N PRO A 56 5.14 1.40 2.28
CA PRO A 56 4.27 1.31 1.10
C PRO A 56 4.44 2.45 0.12
N PHE A 57 4.37 3.69 0.59
CA PHE A 57 4.50 4.86 -0.27
C PHE A 57 5.93 5.05 -0.76
N LEU A 58 6.90 5.09 0.16
CA LEU A 58 8.30 5.31 -0.19
C LEU A 58 8.85 4.16 -1.06
N GLY A 59 8.49 2.92 -0.77
CA GLY A 59 8.94 1.75 -1.52
C GLY A 59 8.43 1.76 -2.96
N VAL A 60 7.18 2.16 -3.20
CA VAL A 60 6.66 2.30 -4.56
C VAL A 60 7.39 3.42 -5.29
N VAL A 61 7.62 4.56 -4.63
CA VAL A 61 8.38 5.68 -5.22
C VAL A 61 9.80 5.24 -5.59
N LEU A 62 10.50 4.54 -4.68
CA LEU A 62 11.84 4.02 -4.94
C LEU A 62 11.84 2.98 -6.07
N TYR A 63 10.84 2.10 -6.12
CA TYR A 63 10.69 1.13 -7.19
C TYR A 63 10.55 1.82 -8.55
N VAL A 64 9.63 2.78 -8.66
CA VAL A 64 9.37 3.48 -9.92
C VAL A 64 10.57 4.32 -10.38
N LEU A 65 11.30 4.96 -9.45
CA LEU A 65 12.41 5.86 -9.81
C LEU A 65 13.75 5.14 -10.01
N ILE A 66 13.98 4.03 -9.32
CA ILE A 66 15.30 3.38 -9.24
C ILE A 66 15.22 1.89 -9.58
N GLY A 67 14.15 1.20 -9.19
CA GLY A 67 14.01 -0.25 -9.36
C GLY A 67 13.51 -0.71 -10.73
N ARG A 68 12.79 0.15 -11.43
CA ARG A 68 12.11 -0.16 -12.69
C ARG A 68 13.00 0.27 -13.86
N ASP A 69 13.76 -0.67 -14.40
CA ASP A 69 14.76 -0.44 -15.45
C ASP A 69 14.13 -0.19 -16.83
N ARG A 70 12.96 -0.77 -17.08
CA ARG A 70 12.19 -0.58 -18.31
C ARG A 70 10.91 0.18 -18.00
N LEU A 71 10.69 1.27 -18.75
CA LEU A 71 9.47 2.06 -18.66
C LEU A 71 8.28 1.32 -19.25
#